data_AF-A0A6D0IB79-F1
#
_entry.id   AF-A0A6D0IB79-F1
#
_cell.length_a   1.000
_cell.length_b   1.000
_cell.length_c   1.000
_cell.angle_alpha   90.00
_cell.angle_beta   90.00
_cell.angle_gamma   90.00
#
_symmetry.space_group_name_H-M   'P 1'
#
loop_
_entity.id
_entity.type
_entity.pdbx_description
1 polymer ?
#
loop_
_entity_poly.entity_id
_entity_poly.type
_entity_poly.pdbx_seq_one_letter_code
_entity_poly.pdbx_strand_id
1 'polypeptide(L)'
;LAGKLTATHSAVLSPFDPVVWDRKRAEQLFDFSYRLECYTPAPKRQYGYFVLPLLHRGQLVGRMDAKMHRQTGILEVISLWLQEGIKPTTMLQKGLRQAITDFASWQQATRVTLGRCPQGLFTDCRTGWEIDPVA
;
A
#
# COMPACT_ATOMS: atom_id res chain seq x y z
N LEU A 1 -14.46 27.19 -3.01
CA LEU A 1 -13.32 26.26 -2.81
C LEU A 1 -12.96 25.43 -4.06
N ALA A 2 -13.61 25.65 -5.21
CA ALA A 2 -13.24 24.95 -6.45
C ALA A 2 -11.76 25.24 -6.83
N GLY A 3 -10.96 24.18 -6.93
CA GLY A 3 -9.59 24.22 -7.46
C GLY A 3 -8.45 24.64 -6.52
N LYS A 4 -8.70 24.89 -5.23
CA LYS A 4 -7.65 25.37 -4.29
C LYS A 4 -7.07 24.31 -3.35
N LEU A 5 -7.64 23.10 -3.31
CA LEU A 5 -7.15 22.04 -2.45
C LEU A 5 -6.35 21.05 -3.27
N THR A 6 -5.04 20.96 -2.99
CA THR A 6 -4.14 19.98 -3.61
C THR A 6 -3.88 18.86 -2.61
N ALA A 7 -4.24 17.63 -2.98
CA ALA A 7 -3.89 16.47 -2.17
C ALA A 7 -2.37 16.22 -2.25
N THR A 8 -1.71 16.17 -1.09
CA THR A 8 -0.25 16.01 -0.98
C THR A 8 0.16 14.71 -0.29
N HIS A 9 -0.76 14.09 0.45
CA HIS A 9 -0.47 12.98 1.35
C HIS A 9 -0.49 11.61 0.65
N SER A 10 0.27 10.66 1.18
CA SER A 10 0.26 9.25 0.78
C SER A 10 0.07 8.40 2.02
N ALA A 11 -0.75 7.35 1.93
CA ALA A 11 -1.06 6.51 3.08
C ALA A 11 -1.33 5.07 2.66
N VAL A 12 -1.02 4.14 3.57
CA VAL A 12 -1.55 2.78 3.54
C VAL A 12 -2.91 2.82 4.21
N LEU A 13 -3.98 2.46 3.50
CA LEU A 13 -5.33 2.47 4.04
C LEU A 13 -5.68 1.11 4.66
N SER A 14 -6.51 1.15 5.69
CA SER A 14 -7.17 -0.05 6.22
C SER A 14 -8.09 -0.66 5.15
N PRO A 15 -8.29 -1.99 5.11
CA PRO A 15 -9.33 -2.60 4.26
C PRO A 15 -10.74 -2.11 4.63
N PHE A 16 -10.90 -1.51 5.82
CA PHE A 16 -12.14 -0.95 6.35
C PHE A 16 -12.16 0.58 6.34
N ASP A 17 -11.23 1.22 5.64
CA ASP A 17 -11.19 2.68 5.54
C ASP A 17 -12.47 3.21 4.83
N PRO A 18 -13.06 4.33 5.30
CA PRO A 18 -14.24 4.95 4.70
C PRO A 18 -14.11 5.25 3.19
N VAL A 19 -12.89 5.37 2.66
CA VAL A 19 -12.62 5.57 1.23
C VAL A 19 -12.94 4.31 0.41
N VAL A 20 -12.72 3.10 0.96
CA VAL A 20 -12.78 1.84 0.20
C VAL A 20 -13.82 0.83 0.66
N TRP A 21 -14.39 1.01 1.86
CA TRP A 21 -15.36 0.04 2.42
C TRP A 21 -16.66 -0.05 1.59
N ASP A 22 -17.14 1.06 1.02
CA ASP A 22 -18.23 1.07 0.04
C ASP A 22 -17.64 0.86 -1.36
N ARG A 23 -17.76 -0.38 -1.84
CA ARG A 23 -17.22 -0.82 -3.12
C ARG A 23 -17.77 -0.03 -4.31
N LYS A 24 -19.05 0.34 -4.27
CA LYS A 24 -19.67 1.09 -5.38
C LYS A 24 -19.10 2.50 -5.45
N ARG A 25 -18.92 3.14 -4.29
CA ARG A 25 -18.30 4.48 -4.24
C ARG A 25 -16.82 4.45 -4.60
N ALA A 26 -16.08 3.44 -4.14
CA ALA A 26 -14.68 3.28 -4.49
C ALA A 26 -14.49 3.11 -6.01
N GLU A 27 -15.35 2.34 -6.66
CA GLU A 27 -15.36 2.18 -8.12
C GLU A 27 -15.77 3.49 -8.82
N GLN A 28 -16.88 4.12 -8.43
CA GLN A 28 -17.38 5.34 -9.07
C GLN A 28 -16.44 6.56 -8.93
N LEU A 29 -15.76 6.70 -7.80
CA LEU A 29 -14.96 7.88 -7.48
C LEU A 29 -13.47 7.69 -7.79
N PHE A 30 -12.98 6.45 -7.76
CA PHE A 30 -11.54 6.16 -7.86
C PHE A 30 -11.20 5.06 -8.86
N ASP A 31 -12.17 4.51 -9.59
CA ASP A 31 -11.99 3.37 -10.51
C ASP A 31 -11.27 2.19 -9.82
N PHE A 32 -11.59 1.97 -8.54
CA PHE A 32 -10.89 1.04 -7.67
C PHE A 32 -11.80 -0.12 -7.24
N SER A 33 -11.84 -1.18 -8.05
CA SER A 33 -12.50 -2.42 -7.67
C SER A 33 -11.68 -3.15 -6.61
N TYR A 34 -12.23 -3.26 -5.40
CA TYR A 34 -11.53 -3.79 -4.24
C TYR A 34 -12.41 -4.68 -3.37
N ARG A 35 -11.85 -5.82 -2.97
CA ARG A 35 -12.47 -6.79 -2.07
C ARG A 35 -11.39 -7.37 -1.17
N LEU A 36 -11.71 -7.51 0.11
CA LEU A 36 -10.86 -8.26 1.02
C LEU A 36 -10.98 -9.75 0.71
N GLU A 37 -9.84 -10.39 0.50
CA GLU A 37 -9.73 -11.78 0.04
C GLU A 37 -9.33 -12.77 1.15
N CYS A 38 -9.41 -12.34 2.42
CA CYS A 38 -9.07 -13.21 3.56
C CYS A 38 -9.98 -14.43 3.67
N TYR A 39 -11.22 -14.33 3.19
CA TYR A 39 -12.18 -15.44 3.10
C TYR A 39 -12.06 -16.24 1.79
N THR A 40 -11.26 -15.75 0.83
CA THR A 40 -11.02 -16.43 -0.44
C THR A 40 -9.95 -17.51 -0.26
N PRO A 41 -10.14 -18.74 -0.73
CA PRO A 41 -9.10 -19.77 -0.73
C PRO A 41 -7.85 -19.30 -1.46
N ALA A 42 -6.66 -19.63 -0.94
CA ALA A 42 -5.38 -19.09 -1.44
C ALA A 42 -5.20 -19.16 -2.97
N PRO A 43 -5.53 -20.27 -3.68
CA PRO A 43 -5.36 -20.36 -5.13
C PRO A 43 -6.32 -19.49 -5.95
N LYS A 44 -7.41 -19.00 -5.33
CA LYS A 44 -8.42 -18.15 -5.98
C LYS A 44 -8.20 -16.66 -5.68
N ARG A 45 -7.16 -16.32 -4.91
CA ARG A 45 -6.83 -14.94 -4.59
C ARG A 45 -6.22 -14.26 -5.79
N GLN A 46 -6.63 -13.03 -6.05
CA GLN A 46 -6.08 -12.19 -7.10
C GLN A 46 -4.91 -11.36 -6.56
N TYR A 47 -5.08 -10.75 -5.39
CA TYR A 47 -4.12 -9.78 -4.87
C TYR A 47 -3.40 -10.21 -3.59
N GLY A 48 -4.01 -11.06 -2.74
CA GLY A 48 -3.38 -11.48 -1.49
C GLY A 48 -4.36 -11.80 -0.38
N TYR A 49 -3.87 -12.09 0.82
CA TYR A 49 -4.73 -12.46 1.96
C TYR A 49 -5.33 -11.23 2.66
N PHE A 50 -4.48 -10.28 3.05
CA PHE A 50 -4.90 -9.11 3.82
C PHE A 50 -4.42 -7.83 3.13
N VAL A 51 -5.03 -7.58 1.97
CA VAL A 51 -4.60 -6.55 1.04
C VAL A 51 -5.03 -5.16 1.52
N LEU A 52 -4.07 -4.24 1.57
CA LEU A 52 -4.23 -2.85 1.98
C LEU A 52 -4.21 -1.93 0.75
N PRO A 53 -5.19 -1.03 0.56
CA PRO A 53 -5.13 -0.03 -0.50
C PRO A 53 -4.01 1.00 -0.27
N LEU A 54 -3.40 1.46 -1.36
CA LEU A 54 -2.37 2.50 -1.34
C LEU A 54 -2.93 3.80 -1.89
N LEU A 55 -3.00 4.84 -1.06
CA LEU A 55 -3.38 6.19 -1.45
C LEU A 55 -2.13 7.01 -1.74
N HIS A 56 -2.14 7.76 -2.85
CA HIS A 56 -1.11 8.74 -3.16
C HIS A 56 -1.77 9.98 -3.76
N ARG A 57 -1.66 11.12 -3.07
CA ARG A 57 -2.05 12.45 -3.55
C ARG A 57 -3.48 12.48 -4.11
N GLY A 58 -4.41 11.84 -3.41
CA GLY A 58 -5.83 11.80 -3.77
C GLY A 58 -6.23 10.69 -4.75
N GLN A 59 -5.32 9.82 -5.14
CA GLN A 59 -5.60 8.66 -6.00
C GLN A 59 -5.29 7.35 -5.30
N LEU A 60 -6.14 6.34 -5.49
CA LEU A 60 -5.83 4.96 -5.12
C LEU A 60 -4.94 4.38 -6.22
N VAL A 61 -3.64 4.25 -5.92
CA VAL A 61 -2.60 3.92 -6.91
C VAL A 61 -2.27 2.44 -6.94
N GLY A 62 -2.70 1.68 -5.94
CA GLY A 62 -2.32 0.28 -5.83
C GLY A 62 -2.82 -0.43 -4.58
N ARG A 63 -2.26 -1.61 -4.36
CA ARG A 63 -2.62 -2.58 -3.33
C ARG A 63 -1.35 -3.21 -2.77
N MET A 64 -1.35 -3.53 -1.48
CA MET A 64 -0.23 -4.18 -0.79
C MET A 64 -0.74 -5.33 0.07
N ASP A 65 -0.34 -6.57 -0.24
CA ASP A 65 -0.50 -7.68 0.70
C ASP A 65 0.70 -7.68 1.65
N ALA A 66 0.44 -7.53 2.95
CA ALA A 66 1.50 -7.42 3.93
C ALA A 66 1.18 -8.20 5.21
N LYS A 67 2.25 -8.59 5.91
CA LYS A 67 2.17 -9.31 7.18
C LYS A 67 3.18 -8.74 8.17
N MET A 68 2.70 -8.40 9.35
CA MET A 68 3.57 -8.01 10.47
C MET A 68 4.01 -9.24 11.26
N HIS A 69 5.31 -9.55 11.20
CA HIS A 69 5.96 -10.59 11.99
C HIS A 69 6.39 -10.02 13.34
N ARG A 70 5.47 -10.05 14.30
CA ARG A 70 5.65 -9.39 15.61
C ARG A 70 6.88 -9.87 16.40
N GLN A 71 7.25 -11.13 16.27
CA GLN A 71 8.41 -11.70 17.00
C GLN A 71 9.74 -11.14 16.49
N THR A 72 9.83 -10.84 15.20
CA THR A 72 11.07 -10.35 14.56
C THR A 72 11.06 -8.86 14.28
N GLY A 73 9.92 -8.18 14.50
CA GLY A 73 9.78 -6.76 14.19
C GLY A 73 9.76 -6.47 12.69
N ILE A 74 9.43 -7.45 11.83
CA ILE A 74 9.48 -7.28 10.38
C ILE A 74 8.08 -7.09 9.80
N LEU A 75 7.85 -5.98 9.08
CA LEU A 75 6.72 -5.86 8.17
C LEU A 75 7.12 -6.43 6.81
N GLU A 76 6.61 -7.62 6.49
CA GLU A 76 6.78 -8.24 5.18
C GLU A 76 5.74 -7.71 4.20
N VAL A 77 6.18 -7.06 3.13
CA VAL A 77 5.35 -6.77 1.95
C VAL A 77 5.44 -7.97 1.01
N ILE A 78 4.48 -8.88 1.11
CA ILE A 78 4.46 -10.13 0.33
C ILE A 78 4.30 -9.80 -1.16
N SER A 79 3.36 -8.92 -1.48
CA SER A 79 3.16 -8.44 -2.85
C SER A 79 2.62 -7.02 -2.90
N LEU A 80 3.07 -6.26 -3.91
CA LEU A 80 2.57 -4.94 -4.25
C LEU A 80 2.05 -4.93 -5.68
N TRP A 81 0.93 -4.25 -5.89
CA TRP A 81 0.26 -4.15 -7.18
C TRP A 81 -0.06 -2.68 -7.45
N LEU A 82 0.32 -2.17 -8.63
CA LEU A 82 -0.16 -0.88 -9.10
C LEU A 82 -1.46 -1.05 -9.88
N GLN A 83 -2.35 -0.04 -9.83
CA GLN A 83 -3.48 0.07 -10.75
C GLN A 83 -2.97 0.17 -12.19
N GLU A 84 -3.81 -0.24 -13.14
CA GLU A 84 -3.51 -0.06 -14.56
C GLU A 84 -3.28 1.42 -14.89
N GLY A 85 -2.32 1.70 -15.77
CA GLY A 85 -1.95 3.07 -16.15
C GLY A 85 -1.08 3.84 -15.13
N ILE A 86 -0.93 3.35 -13.90
CA ILE A 86 -0.05 3.98 -12.90
C ILE A 86 1.41 3.66 -13.19
N LYS A 87 2.19 4.71 -13.47
CA LYS A 87 3.64 4.59 -13.74
C LYS A 87 4.45 4.75 -12.45
N PRO A 88 5.53 3.97 -12.25
CA PRO A 88 6.37 4.02 -11.06
C PRO A 88 7.32 5.22 -11.06
N THR A 89 6.77 6.43 -11.09
CA THR A 89 7.55 7.68 -11.05
C THR A 89 8.33 7.81 -9.74
N THR A 90 9.41 8.58 -9.73
CA THR A 90 10.19 8.86 -8.52
C THR A 90 9.34 9.46 -7.40
N MET A 91 8.37 10.32 -7.75
CA MET A 91 7.45 10.93 -6.77
C MET A 91 6.52 9.90 -6.13
N LEU A 92 5.95 9.00 -6.94
CA LEU A 92 5.12 7.91 -6.45
C LEU A 92 5.93 6.97 -5.55
N GLN A 93 7.12 6.58 -6.00
CA GLN A 93 8.03 5.72 -5.22
C GLN A 93 8.35 6.34 -3.86
N LYS A 94 8.74 7.62 -3.82
CA LYS A 94 9.02 8.31 -2.56
C LYS A 94 7.79 8.35 -1.65
N GLY A 95 6.62 8.68 -2.21
CA GLY A 95 5.37 8.74 -1.44
C GLY A 95 4.94 7.39 -0.87
N LEU A 96 5.02 6.32 -1.67
CA LEU A 96 4.70 4.96 -1.21
C LEU A 96 5.72 4.45 -0.19
N ARG A 97 7.02 4.70 -0.40
CA ARG A 97 8.06 4.33 0.58
C ARG A 97 7.77 4.99 1.93
N GLN A 98 7.44 6.28 1.94
CA GLN A 98 7.08 6.98 3.17
C GLN A 98 5.83 6.38 3.81
N ALA A 99 4.75 6.21 3.05
CA ALA A 99 3.50 5.65 3.56
C ALA A 99 3.67 4.25 4.17
N ILE A 100 4.47 3.39 3.53
CA ILE A 100 4.79 2.04 4.03
C ILE A 100 5.67 2.13 5.29
N THR A 101 6.64 3.05 5.33
CA THR A 101 7.49 3.31 6.49
C THR A 101 6.67 3.78 7.69
N ASP A 102 5.75 4.72 7.49
CA ASP A 102 4.85 5.23 8.52
C ASP A 102 3.95 4.12 9.06
N PHE A 103 3.38 3.30 8.17
CA PHE A 103 2.56 2.15 8.54
C PHE A 103 3.35 1.07 9.29
N ALA A 104 4.59 0.80 8.87
CA ALA A 104 5.49 -0.12 9.55
C ALA A 104 5.85 0.38 10.96
N SER A 105 6.19 1.66 11.07
CA SER A 105 6.52 2.32 12.34
C SER A 105 5.33 2.31 13.30
N TRP A 106 4.12 2.58 12.80
CA TRP A 106 2.88 2.49 13.60
C TRP A 106 2.63 1.08 14.15
N GLN A 107 3.03 0.04 13.41
CA GLN A 107 2.99 -1.36 13.86
C GLN A 107 4.22 -1.78 14.70
N GLN A 108 5.12 -0.84 15.02
CA GLN A 108 6.37 -1.08 15.75
C GLN A 108 7.33 -2.04 15.01
N ALA A 109 7.30 -2.02 13.68
CA ALA A 109 8.30 -2.72 12.89
C ALA A 109 9.63 -1.98 12.91
N THR A 110 10.72 -2.74 12.98
CA THR A 110 12.10 -2.26 12.83
C THR A 110 12.59 -2.38 11.39
N ARG A 111 11.92 -3.20 10.56
CA ARG A 111 12.31 -3.43 9.17
C ARG A 111 11.10 -3.69 8.28
N VAL A 112 11.20 -3.22 7.04
CA VAL A 112 10.32 -3.61 5.94
C VAL A 112 11.09 -4.57 5.02
N THR A 113 10.47 -5.67 4.61
CA THR A 113 10.98 -6.53 3.53
C THR A 113 10.04 -6.48 2.34
N LEU A 114 10.60 -6.60 1.13
CA LEU A 114 9.83 -6.61 -0.11
C LEU A 114 9.92 -7.98 -0.79
N GLY A 115 8.76 -8.56 -1.07
CA GLY A 115 8.57 -9.72 -1.94
C GLY A 115 8.30 -9.27 -3.38
N ARG A 116 7.15 -9.68 -3.93
CA ARG A 116 6.78 -9.34 -5.30
C ARG A 116 6.48 -7.85 -5.43
N CYS A 117 7.28 -7.12 -6.21
CA CYS A 117 7.02 -5.72 -6.55
C CYS A 117 6.91 -5.52 -8.08
N PRO A 118 6.09 -4.55 -8.55
CA PRO A 118 6.06 -4.14 -9.94
C PRO A 118 7.42 -3.63 -10.40
N GLN A 119 7.75 -3.88 -11.67
CA GLN A 119 8.98 -3.38 -12.26
C GLN A 119 9.05 -1.85 -12.14
N GLY A 120 10.22 -1.31 -11.81
CA GLY A 120 10.47 0.13 -11.71
C GLY A 120 10.15 0.76 -10.34
N LEU A 121 9.34 0.15 -9.47
CA LEU A 121 9.21 0.62 -8.08
C LEU A 121 10.39 0.13 -7.23
N PHE A 122 11.00 0.92 -6.36
CA PHE A 122 11.99 0.49 -5.34
C PHE A 122 13.21 -0.25 -5.90
N THR A 123 13.69 0.12 -7.10
CA THR A 123 14.80 -0.55 -7.78
C THR A 123 16.10 -0.52 -6.97
N ASP A 124 16.28 0.49 -6.14
CA ASP A 124 17.41 0.74 -5.25
C ASP A 124 17.34 -0.04 -3.93
N CYS A 125 16.17 -0.55 -3.54
CA CYS A 125 15.96 -1.21 -2.24
C CYS A 125 15.08 -2.46 -2.37
N ARG A 126 15.42 -3.35 -3.33
CA ARG A 126 14.67 -4.56 -3.68
C ARG A 126 14.47 -5.55 -2.52
N THR A 127 15.33 -5.53 -1.51
CA THR A 127 15.22 -6.39 -0.31
C THR A 127 14.45 -5.73 0.83
N GLY A 128 13.99 -4.49 0.65
CA GLY A 128 13.37 -3.66 1.66
C GLY A 128 14.34 -2.67 2.31
N TRP A 129 13.99 -2.17 3.50
CA TRP A 129 14.76 -1.16 4.23
C TRP A 129 14.52 -1.26 5.74
N GLU A 130 15.48 -0.78 6.51
CA GLU A 130 15.34 -0.63 7.97
C GLU A 130 14.49 0.61 8.29
N ILE A 131 13.78 0.55 9.41
CA ILE A 131 13.00 1.65 9.97
C ILE A 131 13.83 2.25 11.09
N ASP A 132 14.19 3.52 10.94
CA ASP A 132 14.87 4.24 12.01
C ASP A 132 13.97 4.30 13.25
N PRO A 133 14.51 4.07 14.46
CA PRO A 133 13.76 4.28 15.68
C PRO A 133 13.19 5.70 15.68
N VAL A 134 11.89 5.83 15.92
CA VAL A 134 11.28 7.16 16.11
C VAL A 134 12.00 7.81 17.28
N ALA A 135 12.66 8.95 17.03
CA ALA A 135 13.37 9.74 18.04
C ALA A 135 12.45 10.23 19.15
#